data_AF-A0A345ZQN6-F1
#
_entry.id   AF-A0A345ZQN6-F1
#
_cell.length_a   1.000
_cell.length_b   1.000
_cell.length_c   1.000
_cell.angle_alpha   90.00
_cell.angle_beta   90.00
_cell.angle_gamma   90.00
#
_symmetry.space_group_name_H-M   'P 1'
#
loop_
_entity.id
_entity.type
_entity.pdbx_description
1 polymer ?
#
loop_
_entity_poly.entity_id
_entity_poly.type
_entity_poly.pdbx_seq_one_letter_code
_entity_poly.pdbx_strand_id
1 'polypeptide(L)'
;MQPVVHKRSVIIGGHKTSISLEEAFWREVRAIADSRRMTVSALLREIDEARRTPNLSSAIRVYVLEHVRAQADAAHPRVAVSA
;
A
#
# COMPACT_ATOMS: atom_id res chain seq x y z
N MET A 1 -9.04 -20.61 1.95
CA MET A 1 -7.65 -20.38 1.48
C MET A 1 -6.91 -19.56 2.52
N GLN A 2 -5.71 -19.99 2.93
CA GLN A 2 -4.83 -19.13 3.74
C GLN A 2 -4.07 -18.18 2.79
N PRO A 3 -4.06 -16.87 3.04
CA PRO A 3 -3.27 -15.94 2.23
C PRO A 3 -1.78 -16.22 2.44
N VAL A 4 -1.04 -16.40 1.34
CA VAL A 4 0.42 -16.59 1.39
C VAL A 4 1.07 -15.23 1.66
N VAL A 5 1.74 -15.12 2.81
CA VAL A 5 2.50 -13.93 3.21
C VAL A 5 3.95 -14.08 2.75
N HIS A 6 4.42 -13.14 1.93
CA HIS A 6 5.79 -13.07 1.44
C HIS A 6 6.59 -12.02 2.20
N LYS A 7 7.74 -12.45 2.74
CA LYS A 7 8.74 -11.57 3.33
C LYS A 7 9.69 -11.07 2.25
N ARG A 8 9.84 -9.77 2.11
CA ARG A 8 10.82 -9.13 1.21
C ARG A 8 11.68 -8.16 2.00
N SER A 9 12.94 -8.02 1.59
CA SER A 9 13.84 -7.01 2.14
C SER A 9 13.95 -5.85 1.15
N VAL A 10 13.78 -4.64 1.66
CA VAL A 10 13.73 -3.41 0.87
C VAL A 10 14.58 -2.35 1.57
N ILE A 11 15.24 -1.49 0.79
CA ILE A 11 15.93 -0.33 1.35
C ILE A 11 14.94 0.83 1.39
N ILE A 12 14.73 1.39 2.59
CA ILE A 12 13.88 2.57 2.86
C ILE A 12 14.72 3.55 3.67
N GLY A 13 14.85 4.79 3.21
CA GLY A 13 15.64 5.81 3.92
C GLY A 13 17.11 5.46 4.13
N GLY A 14 17.69 4.57 3.31
CA GLY A 14 19.06 4.06 3.48
C GLY A 14 19.19 2.86 4.43
N HIS A 15 18.09 2.46 5.09
CA HIS A 15 18.07 1.32 6.01
C HIS A 15 17.42 0.09 5.37
N LYS A 16 17.99 -1.09 5.63
CA LYS A 16 17.42 -2.36 5.19
C LYS A 16 16.25 -2.75 6.09
N THR A 17 15.05 -2.72 5.54
CA THR A 17 13.80 -3.04 6.23
C THR A 17 13.24 -4.34 5.68
N SER A 18 12.79 -5.23 6.56
CA SER A 18 12.11 -6.47 6.16
C SER A 18 10.62 -6.33 6.37
N ILE A 19 9.86 -6.59 5.31
CA ILE A 19 8.40 -6.40 5.28
C ILE A 19 7.74 -7.72 4.88
N SER A 20 6.70 -8.10 5.61
CA SER A 20 5.90 -9.30 5.35
C SER A 20 4.47 -8.90 4.98
N LEU A 21 4.09 -9.17 3.73
CA LEU A 21 2.77 -8.85 3.15
C LEU A 21 2.26 -10.00 2.29
N GLU A 22 0.95 -10.10 2.17
CA GLU A 22 0.25 -10.98 1.25
C GLU A 22 0.61 -10.60 -0.19
N GLU A 23 0.69 -11.57 -1.11
CA GLU A 23 1.11 -11.29 -2.48
C GLU A 23 0.19 -10.29 -3.19
N ALA A 24 -1.11 -10.28 -2.84
CA ALA A 24 -2.07 -9.30 -3.34
C ALA A 24 -1.64 -7.86 -2.98
N PHE A 25 -1.25 -7.59 -1.73
CA PHE A 25 -0.77 -6.26 -1.34
C PHE A 25 0.56 -5.92 -2.02
N TRP A 26 1.46 -6.88 -2.17
CA TRP A 26 2.71 -6.67 -2.89
C TRP A 26 2.48 -6.25 -4.35
N ARG A 27 1.50 -6.85 -5.02
CA ARG A 27 1.11 -6.47 -6.40
C ARG A 27 0.53 -5.07 -6.45
N GLU A 28 -0.39 -4.73 -5.55
CA GLU A 28 -0.96 -3.38 -5.54
C GLU A 28 0.06 -2.31 -5.19
N VAL A 29 1.01 -2.57 -4.27
CA VAL A 29 2.13 -1.64 -4.00
C VAL A 29 2.94 -1.35 -5.27
N ARG A 30 3.20 -2.37 -6.10
CA ARG A 30 3.88 -2.16 -7.39
C ARG A 30 3.02 -1.34 -8.34
N ALA A 31 1.74 -1.70 -8.50
CA ALA A 31 0.82 -0.98 -9.38
C ALA A 31 0.67 0.52 -8.99
N ILE A 32 0.61 0.83 -7.70
CA ILE A 32 0.54 2.21 -7.21
C ILE A 32 1.86 2.96 -7.46
N ALA A 33 3.00 2.30 -7.25
CA ALA A 33 4.29 2.92 -7.53
C ALA A 33 4.43 3.24 -9.03
N ASP A 34 4.04 2.30 -9.89
CA ASP A 34 4.06 2.46 -11.35
C ASP A 34 3.10 3.58 -11.81
N SER A 35 1.87 3.63 -11.28
CA SER A 35 0.89 4.67 -11.62
C SER A 35 1.36 6.07 -11.23
N ARG A 36 2.12 6.18 -10.13
CA ARG A 36 2.73 7.42 -9.65
C ARG A 36 4.13 7.68 -10.22
N ARG A 37 4.61 6.85 -11.15
CA ARG A 37 5.95 6.93 -11.78
C ARG A 37 7.09 7.03 -10.76
N MET A 38 7.03 6.23 -9.69
CA MET A 38 8.06 6.18 -8.66
C MET A 38 8.46 4.74 -8.32
N THR A 39 9.58 4.57 -7.62
CA THR A 39 10.01 3.23 -7.21
C THR A 39 9.17 2.72 -6.02
N VAL A 40 9.07 1.40 -5.87
CA VAL A 40 8.45 0.78 -4.67
C VAL A 40 9.11 1.28 -3.39
N SER A 41 10.45 1.41 -3.36
CA SER A 41 11.16 1.96 -2.19
C SER A 41 10.76 3.40 -1.86
N ALA A 42 10.53 4.25 -2.87
CA ALA A 42 10.06 5.62 -2.66
C ALA A 42 8.63 5.64 -2.10
N LEU A 43 7.72 4.84 -2.67
CA LEU A 43 6.35 4.73 -2.16
C LEU A 43 6.33 4.22 -0.71
N LEU A 44 7.10 3.17 -0.41
CA LEU A 44 7.19 2.62 0.94
C LEU A 44 7.80 3.61 1.92
N ARG A 45 8.72 4.48 1.48
CA ARG A 45 9.26 5.57 2.30
C ARG A 45 8.20 6.61 2.63
N GLU A 46 7.39 7.04 1.66
CA GLU A 46 6.29 7.97 1.92
C GLU A 46 5.29 7.39 2.93
N ILE A 47 4.96 6.10 2.81
CA ILE A 47 4.09 5.40 3.77
C ILE A 47 4.76 5.32 5.15
N ASP A 48 6.06 5.04 5.21
CA ASP A 48 6.83 4.96 6.45
C ASP A 48 6.92 6.31 7.17
N GLU A 49 7.00 7.42 6.42
CA GLU A 49 7.04 8.78 6.95
C GLU A 49 5.64 9.28 7.38
N ALA A 50 4.57 8.86 6.70
CA ALA A 50 3.20 9.30 6.98
C ALA A 50 2.44 8.43 8.01
N ARG A 51 2.93 7.22 8.32
CA ARG A 51 2.21 6.28 9.18
C ARG A 51 2.09 6.78 10.61
N ARG A 52 0.94 6.51 11.23
CA ARG A 52 0.66 6.76 12.66
C ARG A 52 0.89 5.54 13.55
N THR A 53 1.16 4.38 12.94
CA THR A 53 1.38 3.11 13.63
C THR A 53 2.86 2.73 13.59
N PRO A 54 3.42 2.08 14.64
CA PRO A 54 4.77 1.54 14.59
C PRO A 54 4.93 0.39 13.58
N ASN A 55 3.84 -0.21 13.08
CA ASN A 55 3.89 -1.36 12.17
C ASN A 55 3.77 -0.94 10.69
N LEU A 56 4.89 -0.97 9.96
CA LEU A 56 4.93 -0.61 8.54
C LEU A 56 4.05 -1.54 7.67
N SER A 57 4.03 -2.85 7.93
CA SER A 57 3.19 -3.77 7.15
C SER A 57 1.69 -3.45 7.29
N SER A 58 1.23 -3.06 8.48
CA SER A 58 -0.14 -2.63 8.71
C SER A 58 -0.43 -1.31 8.00
N ALA A 59 0.49 -0.34 8.08
CA ALA A 59 0.37 0.93 7.37
C ALA A 59 0.25 0.74 5.84
N ILE A 60 1.05 -0.15 5.26
CA ILE A 60 0.99 -0.47 3.83
C ILE A 60 -0.36 -1.07 3.44
N ARG A 61 -0.89 -2.03 4.23
CA ARG A 61 -2.20 -2.63 3.95
C ARG A 61 -3.32 -1.60 3.94
N VAL A 62 -3.34 -0.69 4.93
CA VAL A 62 -4.34 0.37 5.02
C VAL A 62 -4.19 1.34 3.85
N TYR A 63 -2.98 1.78 3.54
CA TYR A 63 -2.71 2.68 2.41
C TYR A 63 -3.20 2.09 1.08
N VAL A 64 -2.90 0.82 0.81
CA VAL A 64 -3.38 0.13 -0.40
C VAL A 64 -4.91 0.07 -0.42
N LEU A 65 -5.55 -0.28 0.70
CA LEU A 65 -7.00 -0.35 0.79
C LEU A 65 -7.67 1.00 0.48
N GLU A 66 -7.14 2.09 1.05
CA GLU A 66 -7.62 3.44 0.81
C GLU A 66 -7.42 3.87 -0.64
N HIS A 67 -6.27 3.57 -1.23
CA HIS A 67 -5.99 3.87 -2.63
C HIS A 67 -6.98 3.16 -3.57
N VAL A 68 -7.18 1.85 -3.39
CA VAL A 68 -8.10 1.06 -4.22
C VAL A 68 -9.54 1.53 -4.04
N ARG A 69 -9.96 1.87 -2.83
CA ARG A 69 -11.29 2.45 -2.58
C ARG A 69 -11.48 3.78 -3.29
N ALA A 70 -10.50 4.68 -3.23
CA ALA A 70 -10.56 5.97 -3.91
C ALA A 70 -10.66 5.80 -5.44
N GLN A 71 -9.94 4.84 -6.02
CA GLN A 71 -10.06 4.51 -7.45
C GLN A 71 -11.45 3.95 -7.79
N ALA A 72 -11.99 3.08 -6.94
CA ALA A 72 -13.32 2.50 -7.13
C ALA A 72 -14.42 3.58 -7.04
N ASP A 73 -14.34 4.48 -6.06
CA ASP A 73 -15.27 5.60 -5.89
C ASP A 73 -15.16 6.60 -7.05
N ALA A 74 -13.96 6.81 -7.61
CA ALA A 74 -13.78 7.63 -8.82
C ALA A 74 -14.36 6.99 -10.09
N ALA A 75 -14.23 5.66 -10.22
CA ALA A 75 -14.78 4.91 -11.36
C ALA A 75 -16.30 4.72 -11.27
N HIS A 76 -16.84 4.63 -10.06
CA HIS A 76 -18.26 4.47 -9.78
C HIS A 76 -18.64 5.42 -8.64
N PRO A 77 -18.94 6.70 -8.94
CA PRO A 77 -19.32 7.66 -7.90
C PRO A 77 -20.54 7.10 -7.18
N ARG A 78 -20.37 6.81 -5.88
CA ARG A 78 -21.50 6.42 -5.03
C ARG A 78 -22.51 7.56 -5.09
N VAL A 79 -23.66 7.30 -5.70
CA VAL A 79 -24.83 8.19 -5.58
C VAL A 79 -25.11 8.25 -4.08
N ALA A 80 -24.83 9.42 -3.47
CA ALA A 80 -25.24 9.66 -2.11
C ALA A 80 -26.76 9.57 -2.08
N VAL A 81 -27.30 8.45 -1.60
CA VAL A 81 -28.71 8.36 -1.25
C VAL A 81 -28.88 9.33 -0.10
N SER A 82 -29.39 10.51 -0.44
CA SER A 82 -29.81 11.50 0.54
C SER A 82 -30.97 10.88 1.31
N ALA A 83 -30.79 10.73 2.62
CA ALA A 83 -31.89 10.41 3.53
C ALA A 83 -32.85 11.59 3.65
#